data_AF-A0A0H4B737-F1
#
_entry.id   AF-A0A0H4B737-F1
#
_cell.length_a   1.000
_cell.length_b   1.000
_cell.length_c   1.000
_cell.angle_alpha   90.00
_cell.angle_beta   90.00
_cell.angle_gamma   90.00
#
_symmetry.space_group_name_H-M   'P 1'
#
loop_
_entity.id
_entity.type
_entity.pdbx_description
1 polymer ?
#
loop_
_entity_poly.entity_id
_entity_poly.type
_entity_poly.pdbx_seq_one_letter_code
_entity_poly.pdbx_strand_id
1 'polypeptide(L)' 'MEIASELQMANDSSKNKDYWIDEIAFLESRLNGSQGKIDSEDRSACEEALKVAKENLTSHM' A
#
# COMPACT_ATOMS: atom_id res chain seq x y z
N MET A 1 20.93 -16.14 17.24
CA MET A 1 21.19 -14.95 16.40
C MET A 1 19.87 -14.57 15.78
N GLU A 2 19.10 -13.77 16.52
CA GLU A 2 17.84 -13.18 16.07
C GLU A 2 18.17 -12.04 15.11
N ILE A 3 17.81 -12.19 13.83
CA ILE A 3 17.80 -11.10 12.83
C ILE A 3 16.81 -11.45 11.72
N ALA A 4 15.57 -11.75 12.10
CA ALA A 4 14.47 -11.91 11.15
C ALA A 4 13.37 -10.84 11.32
N SER A 5 13.53 -9.90 12.24
CA SER A 5 12.42 -9.06 12.71
C SER A 5 12.48 -7.58 12.31
N GLU A 6 13.47 -7.11 11.54
CA GLU A 6 13.66 -5.65 11.35
C GLU A 6 13.83 -5.16 9.89
N LEU A 7 13.77 -6.03 8.88
CA LEU A 7 14.00 -5.60 7.48
C LEU A 7 12.76 -5.12 6.71
N GLN A 8 11.54 -5.24 7.26
CA GLN A 8 10.32 -5.00 6.47
C GLN A 8 9.63 -3.65 6.75
N MET A 9 10.21 -2.80 7.60
CA MET A 9 9.64 -1.49 7.95
C MET A 9 10.59 -0.31 7.69
N ALA A 10 11.76 -0.54 7.07
CA ALA A 10 12.81 0.47 6.95
C ALA A 10 13.17 0.78 5.49
N ASN A 11 12.18 1.11 4.63
CA ASN A 11 12.54 1.67 3.33
C ASN A 11 11.46 2.50 2.63
N ASP A 12 10.89 3.50 3.32
CA ASP A 12 10.10 4.54 2.63
C ASP A 12 10.93 5.27 1.55
N SER A 13 12.26 5.21 1.62
CA SER A 13 13.18 5.79 0.63
C SER A 13 13.45 4.93 -0.62
N SER A 14 12.98 3.68 -0.69
CA SER A 14 13.20 2.81 -1.87
C SER A 14 11.92 2.25 -2.50
N LYS A 15 10.76 2.80 -2.14
CA LYS A 15 9.51 2.50 -2.83
C LYS A 15 9.59 3.07 -4.25
N ASN A 16 9.93 2.21 -5.20
CA ASN A 16 10.04 2.58 -6.61
C ASN A 16 8.66 2.61 -7.27
N LYS A 17 8.62 2.98 -8.55
CA LYS A 17 7.38 3.01 -9.35
C LYS A 17 6.61 1.69 -9.28
N ASP A 18 7.30 0.56 -9.38
CA ASP A 18 6.68 -0.78 -9.40
C ASP A 18 6.03 -1.11 -8.05
N TYR A 19 6.67 -0.74 -6.93
CA TYR A 19 6.07 -0.86 -5.60
C TYR A 19 4.73 -0.13 -5.53
N TRP A 20 4.67 1.13 -6.00
CA TRP A 20 3.44 1.91 -5.93
C TRP A 20 2.35 1.37 -6.86
N ILE A 21 2.71 0.78 -8.01
CA ILE A 21 1.76 0.10 -8.89
C ILE A 21 1.16 -1.12 -8.20
N ASP A 22 1.98 -1.97 -7.58
CA ASP A 22 1.52 -3.17 -6.86
C ASP A 22 0.66 -2.81 -5.65
N GLU A 23 1.06 -1.78 -4.89
CA GLU A 23 0.31 -1.26 -3.74
C GLU A 23 -1.07 -0.73 -4.16
N ILE A 24 -1.15 0.03 -5.26
CA ILE A 24 -2.42 0.53 -5.81
C ILE A 24 -3.33 -0.64 -6.19
N ALA A 25 -2.81 -1.65 -6.90
CA ALA A 25 -3.58 -2.82 -7.30
C ALA A 25 -4.10 -3.61 -6.09
N PHE A 26 -3.29 -3.74 -5.05
CA PHE A 26 -3.68 -4.36 -3.78
C PHE A 26 -4.83 -3.59 -3.11
N LEU A 27 -4.69 -2.28 -2.96
CA LEU A 27 -5.68 -1.43 -2.29
C LEU A 27 -7.00 -1.38 -3.06
N GLU A 28 -6.96 -1.27 -4.39
CA GLU A 28 -8.16 -1.30 -5.24
C GLU A 28 -8.88 -2.66 -5.17
N SER A 29 -8.13 -3.75 -5.08
CA SER A 29 -8.67 -5.10 -4.85
C SER A 29 -9.37 -5.22 -3.50
N ARG A 30 -8.78 -4.68 -2.44
CA ARG A 30 -9.37 -4.68 -1.10
C ARG A 30 -10.64 -3.83 -1.05
N LEU A 31 -10.63 -2.65 -1.67
CA LEU A 31 -11.78 -1.74 -1.72
C LEU A 31 -12.94 -2.26 -2.57
N ASN A 32 -12.66 -3.04 -3.61
CA ASN A 32 -13.68 -3.66 -4.45
C ASN A 32 -14.31 -4.92 -3.81
N GLY A 33 -13.76 -5.40 -2.70
CA GLY A 33 -14.26 -6.56 -1.97
C GLY A 33 -13.73 -7.92 -2.44
N SER A 34 -12.70 -7.95 -3.30
CA SER A 34 -12.09 -9.20 -3.80
C SER A 34 -11.48 -10.05 -2.69
N GLN A 35 -11.16 -9.45 -1.54
CA GLN A 35 -10.59 -10.14 -0.36
C GLN A 35 -11.60 -10.27 0.79
N GLY A 36 -12.90 -10.08 0.53
CA GLY A 36 -13.95 -10.09 1.54
C GLY A 36 -14.42 -8.70 1.93
N LYS A 37 -15.40 -8.66 2.84
CA LYS A 37 -15.94 -7.39 3.34
C LYS A 37 -14.98 -6.77 4.34
N ILE A 38 -14.67 -5.50 4.12
CA ILE A 38 -13.98 -4.64 5.07
C ILE A 38 -15.00 -3.75 5.78
N ASP A 39 -14.73 -3.39 7.03
CA ASP A 39 -15.55 -2.41 7.73
C ASP A 39 -15.25 -0.98 7.26
N SER A 40 -15.96 0.00 7.80
CA SER A 40 -15.80 1.40 7.41
C SER A 40 -14.44 1.99 7.78
N GLU A 41 -13.82 1.50 8.85
CA GLU A 41 -12.51 1.99 9.31
C GLU A 41 -11.41 1.47 8.38
N ASP A 42 -11.42 0.16 8.11
CA ASP A 42 -10.54 -0.47 7.12
C ASP A 42 -10.71 0.16 5.73
N ARG A 43 -11.94 0.45 5.33
CA ARG A 43 -12.23 1.11 4.06
C ARG A 43 -11.59 2.49 3.99
N SER A 44 -11.78 3.31 5.03
CA SER A 44 -11.20 4.64 5.10
C SER A 44 -9.67 4.59 5.03
N ALA A 45 -9.06 3.67 5.78
CA ALA A 45 -7.60 3.49 5.77
C ALA A 45 -7.08 3.08 4.38
N CYS A 46 -7.80 2.19 3.68
CA CYS A 46 -7.44 1.79 2.32
C CYS A 46 -7.60 2.94 1.31
N GLU A 47 -8.64 3.77 1.47
CA GLU A 47 -8.87 4.95 0.62
C GLU A 47 -7.76 6.00 0.81
N GLU A 48 -7.34 6.26 2.05
CA GLU A 48 -6.23 7.17 2.35
C GLU A 48 -4.89 6.63 1.83
N ALA A 49 -4.59 5.36 2.06
CA ALA A 49 -3.40 4.72 1.53
C ALA A 49 -3.35 4.76 -0.01
N LEU A 50 -4.50 4.56 -0.67
CA LEU A 50 -4.61 4.58 -2.13
C LEU A 50 -4.31 5.98 -2.68
N LYS A 51 -4.77 7.02 -1.98
CA LYS A 51 -4.46 8.41 -2.33
C LYS A 51 -2.96 8.67 -2.25
N VAL A 52 -2.31 8.28 -1.15
CA VAL A 52 -0.86 8.45 -0.96
C VAL A 52 -0.08 7.67 -2.02
N ALA A 53 -0.47 6.43 -2.31
CA ALA A 53 0.20 5.61 -3.32
C ALA A 53 0.11 6.23 -4.73
N LYS A 54 -1.06 6.78 -5.10
CA LYS A 54 -1.25 7.49 -6.38
C LYS A 54 -0.44 8.79 -6.48
N GLU A 55 -0.36 9.56 -5.39
CA GLU A 55 0.45 10.80 -5.31
C GLU A 55 1.95 10.50 -5.46
N ASN A 56 2.44 9.45 -4.79
CA ASN A 56 3.83 9.03 -4.92
C ASN A 56 4.12 8.47 -6.32
N LEU A 57 3.23 7.64 -6.88
CA LEU A 57 3.38 7.11 -8.24
C LEU A 57 3.48 8.24 -9.27
N THR A 58 2.64 9.26 -9.15
CA THR A 58 2.66 10.44 -10.04
C THR A 58 3.94 11.25 -9.85
N SER A 59 4.47 11.34 -8.64
CA SER A 59 5.74 12.01 -8.36
C SER A 59 6.97 11.26 -8.92
N HIS A 60 6.80 9.98 -9.28
CA HIS A 60 7.81 9.14 -9.94
C HIS A 60 7.61 9.01 -11.46
N MET A 61 6.62 9.69 -12.06
CA MET A 61 6.40 9.77 -13.51
C MET A 61 7.08 10.99 -14.13
#